data_AF-A0A6J8BBE0-F1
#
_entry.id   AF-A0A6J8BBE0-F1
#
_cell.length_a   1.000
_cell.length_b   1.000
_cell.length_c   1.000
_cell.angle_alpha   90.00
_cell.angle_beta   90.00
_cell.angle_gamma   90.00
#
_symmetry.space_group_name_H-M   'P 1'
#
loop_
_entity.id
_entity.type
_entity.pdbx_description
1 polymer ?
#
loop_
_entity_poly.entity_id
_entity_poly.type
_entity_poly.pdbx_seq_one_letter_code
_entity_poly.pdbx_strand_id
1 'polypeptide(L)'
;MFVTCPLWLVLENGNVSIIDMNEKNLQFVTFLDDASQNVAAFMCGDLLMFGENTHLEKGPIYNSLIGRNTFDPTVEMFLQVLLSALCKHSRKLFADHLPGGKLNSTSEEMKLKLDHLIRTRPSTKTLAAEACLMFLNNRTLSWLESKDTQEQHELMKKTSKGVKNLREKYKSRLKEIKENRSRVINETLARRVDLRREKLRKQELYTTDILKHGLWQSESQIDNMVLSYVKKL
;
A
#
# COMPACT_ATOMS: atom_id res chain seq x y z
N MET A 1 14.68 9.54 -8.96
CA MET A 1 15.36 10.49 -8.05
C MET A 1 14.43 11.58 -7.52
N PHE A 2 13.43 12.02 -8.28
CA PHE A 2 12.43 13.04 -7.86
C PHE A 2 11.58 12.70 -6.62
N VAL A 3 11.26 11.42 -6.43
CA VAL A 3 10.31 10.99 -5.39
C VAL A 3 11.02 10.46 -4.13
N THR A 4 12.12 9.75 -4.30
CA THR A 4 12.79 9.05 -3.18
C THR A 4 13.93 9.87 -2.58
N CYS A 5 14.67 10.66 -3.37
CA CYS A 5 15.85 11.38 -2.89
C CYS A 5 15.51 12.47 -1.86
N PRO A 6 14.48 13.32 -2.05
CA PRO A 6 14.12 14.30 -1.03
C PRO A 6 13.71 13.65 0.29
N LEU A 7 13.00 12.52 0.23
CA LEU A 7 12.57 11.79 1.43
C LEU A 7 13.75 11.16 2.18
N TRP A 8 14.72 10.60 1.44
CA TRP A 8 15.95 10.05 2.02
C TRP A 8 16.81 11.12 2.71
N LEU A 9 16.95 12.30 2.10
CA LEU A 9 17.70 13.42 2.69
C LEU A 9 17.06 13.94 3.98
N VAL A 10 15.73 13.95 4.05
CA VAL A 10 15.01 14.27 5.30
C VAL A 10 15.29 13.23 6.39
N LEU A 11 15.32 11.94 6.04
CA LEU A 11 15.59 10.86 7.00
C LEU A 11 17.06 10.79 7.46
N GLU A 12 17.99 11.24 6.63
CA GLU A 12 19.43 11.27 6.94
C GLU A 12 19.80 12.38 7.94
N ASN A 13 18.97 13.43 8.02
CA ASN A 13 19.09 14.46 9.04
C ASN A 13 18.70 13.89 10.42
N GLY A 14 19.70 13.59 11.25
CA GLY A 14 19.53 13.00 12.59
C GLY A 14 18.67 13.80 13.59
N ASN A 15 18.31 15.05 13.25
CA ASN A 15 17.42 15.90 14.05
C ASN A 15 15.93 15.75 13.72
N VAL A 16 15.57 15.04 12.64
CA VAL A 16 14.17 14.89 12.23
C VAL A 16 13.45 13.93 13.19
N SER A 17 12.40 14.45 13.84
CA SER A 17 11.51 13.68 14.70
C SER A 17 10.47 12.95 13.87
N ILE A 18 9.90 11.87 14.43
CA ILE A 18 8.71 11.20 13.86
C ILE A 18 7.52 12.17 13.72
N ILE A 19 7.50 13.24 14.51
CA ILE A 19 6.48 14.29 14.45
C ILE A 19 6.66 15.14 13.20
N ASP A 20 7.90 15.53 12.91
CA ASP A 20 8.26 16.31 11.70
C ASP A 20 7.91 15.51 10.43
N MET A 21 7.98 14.17 10.52
CA MET A 21 7.56 13.28 9.44
C MET A 21 6.05 13.32 9.16
N ASN A 22 5.18 13.75 10.08
CA ASN A 22 3.75 13.88 9.79
C ASN A 22 3.51 14.90 8.68
N GLU A 23 4.14 16.07 8.79
CA GLU A 23 4.04 17.13 7.80
C GLU A 23 4.71 16.71 6.48
N LYS A 24 5.87 16.05 6.56
CA LYS A 24 6.59 15.57 5.37
C LYS A 24 5.85 14.46 4.63
N ASN A 25 5.20 13.55 5.35
CA ASN A 25 4.36 12.50 4.77
C ASN A 25 3.09 13.09 4.13
N LEU A 26 2.52 14.15 4.72
CA LEU A 26 1.41 14.88 4.12
C LEU A 26 1.84 15.59 2.84
N GLN A 27 2.95 16.32 2.86
CA GLN A 27 3.53 16.98 1.68
C GLN A 27 3.81 15.98 0.56
N PHE A 28 4.35 14.81 0.90
CA PHE A 28 4.59 13.72 -0.05
C PHE A 28 3.30 13.20 -0.70
N VAL A 29 2.25 12.96 0.10
CA VAL A 29 0.96 12.48 -0.42
C VAL A 29 0.30 13.53 -1.30
N THR A 30 0.31 14.80 -0.90
CA THR A 30 -0.23 15.90 -1.69
C THR A 30 0.54 16.04 -3.00
N PHE A 31 1.86 15.98 -2.98
CA PHE A 31 2.70 16.00 -4.18
C PHE A 31 2.33 14.87 -5.17
N LEU A 32 2.10 13.64 -4.68
CA LEU A 32 1.68 12.54 -5.54
C LEU A 32 0.27 12.73 -6.10
N ASP A 33 -0.62 13.37 -5.33
CA ASP A 33 -1.97 13.72 -5.76
C ASP A 33 -1.92 14.76 -6.90
N ASP A 34 -1.18 15.84 -6.70
CA ASP A 34 -0.98 16.92 -7.67
C ASP A 34 -0.28 16.40 -8.93
N ALA A 35 0.76 15.57 -8.77
CA ALA A 35 1.46 14.95 -9.89
C ALA A 35 0.56 13.98 -10.68
N SER A 36 -0.39 13.32 -10.03
CA SER A 36 -1.35 12.44 -10.71
C SER A 36 -2.42 13.22 -11.50
N GLN A 37 -2.72 14.45 -11.08
CA GLN A 37 -3.66 15.32 -11.79
C GLN A 37 -2.98 16.14 -12.88
N ASN A 38 -1.70 16.48 -12.70
CA ASN A 38 -0.91 17.29 -13.62
C ASN A 38 0.43 16.62 -13.95
N VAL A 39 0.35 15.56 -14.76
CA VAL A 39 1.51 14.75 -15.16
C VAL A 39 2.49 15.58 -16.00
N ALA A 40 2.00 16.53 -16.81
CA ALA A 40 2.83 17.44 -17.58
C ALA A 40 3.75 18.29 -16.69
N ALA A 41 3.20 18.90 -15.64
CA ALA A 41 3.99 19.67 -14.66
C ALA A 41 4.98 18.79 -13.88
N PHE A 42 4.64 17.52 -13.62
CA PHE A 42 5.57 16.55 -13.04
C PHE A 42 6.74 16.23 -13.99
N MET A 43 6.45 15.98 -15.27
CA MET A 43 7.48 15.65 -16.28
C MET A 43 8.39 16.84 -16.59
N CYS A 44 7.86 18.06 -16.57
CA CYS A 44 8.62 19.30 -16.69
C CYS A 44 9.37 19.70 -15.41
N GLY A 45 9.22 18.94 -14.32
CA GLY A 45 9.91 19.23 -13.06
C GLY A 45 9.44 20.51 -12.34
N ASP A 46 8.26 21.02 -12.71
CA ASP A 46 7.63 22.19 -12.08
C ASP A 46 7.08 21.85 -10.69
N LEU A 47 6.73 20.58 -10.47
CA LEU A 47 6.27 20.07 -9.19
C LEU A 47 7.45 19.67 -8.29
N LEU A 48 7.47 20.24 -7.09
CA LEU A 48 8.49 19.98 -6.07
C LEU A 48 7.83 19.40 -4.80
N MET A 49 8.38 18.30 -4.29
CA MET A 49 7.81 17.53 -3.18
C MET A 49 7.65 18.30 -1.86
N PHE A 50 8.61 19.17 -1.54
CA PHE A 50 8.61 20.03 -0.35
C PHE A 50 8.60 21.52 -0.73
N GLY A 51 8.08 21.86 -1.91
CA GLY A 51 8.16 23.20 -2.47
C GLY A 51 9.60 23.67 -2.66
N GLU A 52 9.87 24.94 -2.35
CA GLU A 52 11.20 25.57 -2.47
C GLU A 52 12.27 24.92 -1.59
N ASN A 53 11.87 24.23 -0.53
CA ASN A 53 12.78 23.53 0.38
C ASN A 53 13.23 22.14 -0.14
N THR A 54 12.84 21.78 -1.37
CA THR A 54 13.23 20.50 -1.96
C THR A 54 14.68 20.56 -2.42
N HIS A 55 15.58 19.86 -1.71
CA HIS A 55 16.97 19.74 -2.15
C HIS A 55 17.07 18.84 -3.38
N LEU A 56 17.35 19.45 -4.54
CA LEU A 56 17.55 18.79 -5.82
C LEU A 56 18.86 19.28 -6.44
N GLU A 57 19.82 18.38 -6.61
CA GLU A 57 21.01 18.68 -7.41
C GLU A 57 20.64 18.74 -8.89
N LYS A 58 20.52 19.96 -9.43
CA LYS A 58 20.20 20.22 -10.84
C LYS A 58 21.43 20.04 -11.73
N GLY A 59 21.93 18.81 -11.80
CA GLY A 59 23.04 18.43 -12.68
C GLY A 59 22.65 18.32 -14.16
N PRO A 60 23.61 18.02 -15.05
CA PRO A 60 23.35 17.84 -16.48
C PRO A 60 22.31 16.74 -16.75
N ILE A 61 22.30 15.67 -15.96
CA ILE A 61 21.30 14.59 -16.06
C ILE A 61 19.89 15.09 -15.74
N TYR A 62 19.74 15.94 -14.71
CA TYR A 62 18.45 16.53 -14.33
C TYR A 62 17.89 17.40 -15.47
N ASN A 63 18.74 18.26 -16.03
CA ASN A 63 18.36 19.14 -17.14
C ASN A 63 18.04 18.34 -18.43
N SER A 64 18.72 17.22 -18.67
CA SER A 64 18.38 16.32 -19.79
C SER A 64 17.07 15.56 -19.59
N LEU A 65 16.70 15.22 -18.35
CA LEU A 65 15.45 14.51 -18.04
C LEU A 65 14.21 15.41 -18.13
N ILE A 66 14.36 16.70 -17.81
CA ILE A 66 13.30 17.71 -17.82
C ILE A 66 13.26 18.50 -19.14
N GLY A 67 14.29 18.35 -19.98
CA GLY A 67 14.38 18.98 -21.29
C GLY A 67 13.13 18.70 -22.14
N ARG A 68 12.74 19.68 -22.97
CA ARG A 68 11.57 19.60 -23.86
C ARG A 68 11.66 18.38 -24.78
N ASN A 69 11.08 17.27 -24.34
CA ASN A 69 10.72 16.15 -25.19
C ASN A 69 9.22 16.24 -25.43
N THR A 70 8.80 16.02 -26.68
CA THR A 70 7.41 15.69 -26.99
C THR A 70 7.11 14.36 -26.30
N PHE A 71 6.53 14.44 -25.10
CA PHE A 71 6.18 13.25 -24.35
C PHE A 71 5.15 12.43 -25.14
N ASP A 72 5.41 11.13 -25.29
CA ASP A 72 4.47 10.21 -25.92
C ASP A 72 3.18 10.17 -25.06
N PRO A 73 1.98 10.37 -25.65
CA PRO A 73 0.71 10.28 -24.93
C PRO A 73 0.55 8.98 -24.12
N THR A 74 1.21 7.91 -24.56
CA THR A 74 1.25 6.62 -23.88
C THR A 74 1.98 6.70 -22.53
N VAL A 75 3.09 7.43 -22.48
CA VAL A 75 3.89 7.63 -21.26
C VAL A 75 3.12 8.47 -20.25
N GLU A 76 2.41 9.50 -20.71
CA GLU A 76 1.56 10.33 -19.87
C GLU A 76 0.45 9.49 -19.20
N MET A 77 -0.26 8.66 -19.98
CA MET A 77 -1.25 7.72 -19.44
C MET A 77 -0.66 6.77 -18.39
N PHE A 78 0.51 6.18 -18.66
CA PHE A 78 1.14 5.26 -17.70
C PHE A 78 1.55 5.97 -16.42
N LEU A 79 2.14 7.16 -16.51
CA LEU A 79 2.52 7.96 -15.35
C LEU A 79 1.29 8.37 -14.54
N GLN A 80 0.19 8.75 -15.18
CA GLN A 80 -1.05 9.11 -14.50
C GLN A 80 -1.59 7.94 -13.65
N VAL A 81 -1.60 6.73 -14.22
CA VAL A 81 -2.05 5.52 -13.51
C VAL A 81 -1.09 5.15 -12.38
N LEU A 82 0.22 5.22 -12.62
CA LEU A 82 1.24 4.88 -11.63
C LEU A 82 1.25 5.86 -10.45
N LEU A 83 1.23 7.17 -10.71
CA LEU A 83 1.19 8.20 -9.67
C LEU A 83 -0.09 8.11 -8.86
N SER A 84 -1.24 7.88 -9.51
CA SER A 84 -2.51 7.63 -8.81
C SER A 84 -2.46 6.40 -7.91
N ALA A 85 -1.85 5.31 -8.38
CA ALA A 85 -1.70 4.08 -7.61
C ALA A 85 -0.74 4.28 -6.42
N LEU A 86 0.37 4.98 -6.63
CA LEU A 86 1.33 5.34 -5.60
C LEU A 86 0.68 6.24 -4.54
N CYS A 87 -0.05 7.29 -4.93
CA CYS A 87 -0.80 8.15 -4.01
C CYS A 87 -1.75 7.33 -3.11
N LYS A 88 -2.55 6.45 -3.71
CA LYS A 88 -3.47 5.56 -2.96
C LYS A 88 -2.73 4.62 -2.01
N HIS A 89 -1.58 4.09 -2.42
CA HIS A 89 -0.79 3.21 -1.57
C HIS A 89 -0.16 3.97 -0.40
N SER A 90 0.43 5.13 -0.68
CA SER A 90 1.08 5.99 0.31
C SER A 90 0.09 6.55 1.34
N ARG A 91 -1.14 6.92 0.92
CA ARG A 91 -2.22 7.29 1.86
C ARG A 91 -2.54 6.18 2.86
N LYS A 92 -2.52 4.92 2.43
CA LYS A 92 -2.74 3.77 3.32
C LYS A 92 -1.54 3.53 4.24
N LEU A 93 -0.32 3.67 3.71
CA LEU A 93 0.91 3.46 4.47
C LEU A 93 1.06 4.51 5.59
N PHE A 94 0.73 5.76 5.29
CA PHE A 94 0.87 6.89 6.20
C PHE A 94 -0.45 7.27 6.90
N ALA A 95 -1.46 6.38 6.88
CA ALA A 95 -2.79 6.68 7.41
C ALA A 95 -2.77 7.19 8.86
N ASP A 96 -1.84 6.69 9.69
CA ASP A 96 -1.70 7.12 11.09
C ASP A 96 -1.03 8.50 11.23
N HIS A 97 -0.23 8.93 10.25
CA HIS A 97 0.51 10.21 10.22
C HIS A 97 -0.28 11.35 9.55
N LEU A 98 -1.26 11.02 8.69
CA LEU A 98 -2.07 11.99 7.96
C LEU A 98 -3.15 12.65 8.85
N PRO A 99 -3.78 13.75 8.41
CA PRO A 99 -4.92 14.37 9.10
C PRO A 99 -6.02 13.34 9.43
N GLY A 100 -6.43 13.29 10.70
CA GLY A 100 -7.37 12.26 11.21
C GLY A 100 -6.72 10.93 11.63
N GLY A 101 -5.41 10.77 11.40
CA GLY A 101 -4.62 9.63 11.86
C GLY A 101 -4.31 9.68 13.35
N LYS A 102 -3.97 8.51 13.92
CA LYS A 102 -3.73 8.35 15.37
C LYS A 102 -2.55 9.17 15.89
N LEU A 103 -1.50 9.36 15.08
CA LEU A 103 -0.29 10.10 15.45
C LEU A 103 -0.44 11.61 15.24
N ASN A 104 -1.39 12.03 14.41
CA ASN A 104 -1.67 13.45 14.20
C ASN A 104 -2.65 14.00 15.27
N SER A 105 -3.55 13.15 15.78
CA SER A 105 -4.55 13.51 16.80
C SER A 105 -4.05 13.44 18.25
N THR A 106 -2.81 12.98 18.48
CA THR A 106 -2.23 12.86 19.82
C THR A 106 -1.79 14.22 20.38
N SER A 107 -1.77 14.39 21.71
CA SER A 107 -1.24 15.61 22.31
C SER A 107 0.25 15.74 22.04
N GLU A 108 0.74 16.98 21.89
CA GLU A 108 2.13 17.25 21.54
C GLU A 108 3.13 16.68 22.57
N GLU A 109 2.74 16.69 23.85
CA GLU A 109 3.51 16.08 24.93
C GLU A 109 3.67 14.55 24.77
N MET A 110 2.62 13.84 24.32
CA MET A 110 2.69 12.40 24.06
C MET A 110 3.61 12.09 22.88
N LYS A 111 3.54 12.92 21.84
CA LYS A 111 4.38 12.76 20.66
C LYS A 111 5.86 12.92 20.98
N LEU A 112 6.23 13.91 21.79
CA LEU A 112 7.61 14.13 22.25
C LEU A 112 8.13 12.95 23.06
N LYS A 113 7.30 12.40 23.97
CA LYS A 113 7.66 11.22 24.76
C LYS A 113 7.80 9.96 23.89
N LEU A 114 6.95 9.80 22.86
CA LEU A 114 7.06 8.71 21.89
C LEU A 114 8.34 8.81 21.07
N ASP A 115 8.65 10.00 20.58
CA ASP A 115 9.86 10.28 19.80
C ASP A 115 11.13 9.98 20.61
N HIS A 116 11.16 10.44 21.87
CA HIS A 116 12.26 10.13 22.78
C HIS A 116 12.42 8.62 23.01
N LEU A 117 11.33 7.88 23.20
CA LEU A 117 11.36 6.42 23.38
C LEU A 117 11.87 5.68 22.14
N ILE A 118 11.48 6.12 20.94
CA ILE A 118 11.91 5.49 19.70
C ILE A 118 13.38 5.81 19.40
N ARG A 119 13.83 7.04 19.68
CA ARG A 119 15.25 7.44 19.54
C ARG A 119 16.16 6.71 20.53
N THR A 120 15.74 6.59 21.79
CA THR A 120 16.54 5.90 22.81
C THR A 120 16.52 4.38 22.65
N ARG A 121 15.42 3.82 22.13
CA ARG A 121 15.24 2.37 21.97
C ARG A 121 14.62 2.03 20.61
N PRO A 122 15.38 2.14 19.51
CA PRO A 122 14.87 1.93 18.15
C PRO A 122 14.43 0.49 17.87
N SER A 123 14.92 -0.49 18.65
CA SER A 123 14.46 -1.88 18.56
C SER A 123 13.06 -2.10 19.16
N THR A 124 12.51 -1.11 19.87
CA THR A 124 11.19 -1.21 20.52
C THR A 124 10.10 -1.08 19.47
N LYS A 125 9.14 -2.01 19.48
CA LYS A 125 7.96 -1.91 18.61
C LYS A 125 7.13 -0.69 19.01
N THR A 126 6.59 0.04 18.03
CA THR A 126 5.72 1.21 18.26
C THR A 126 4.61 0.93 19.27
N LEU A 127 3.95 -0.23 19.16
CA LEU A 127 2.92 -0.66 20.10
C LEU A 127 3.39 -0.78 21.56
N ALA A 128 4.64 -1.20 21.77
CA ALA A 128 5.21 -1.30 23.11
C ALA A 128 5.55 0.09 23.67
N ALA A 129 6.04 1.00 22.82
CA ALA A 129 6.25 2.39 23.20
C ALA A 129 4.92 3.09 23.55
N GLU A 130 3.88 2.90 22.74
CA GLU A 130 2.52 3.38 23.02
C GLU A 130 1.99 2.85 24.36
N ALA A 131 2.15 1.55 24.63
CA ALA A 131 1.74 0.96 25.90
C ALA A 131 2.46 1.58 27.10
N CYS A 132 3.77 1.87 26.98
CA CYS A 132 4.52 2.58 28.01
C CYS A 132 3.99 4.00 28.22
N LEU A 133 3.67 4.73 27.15
CA LEU A 133 3.09 6.07 27.25
C LEU A 133 1.70 6.05 27.92
N MET A 134 0.85 5.10 27.55
CA MET A 134 -0.46 4.92 28.19
C MET A 134 -0.31 4.60 29.67
N PHE A 135 0.66 3.76 30.05
CA PHE A 135 0.93 3.42 31.43
C PHE A 135 1.37 4.64 32.27
N LEU A 136 2.21 5.50 31.68
CA LEU A 136 2.64 6.75 32.30
C LEU A 136 1.49 7.75 32.41
N ASN A 137 0.70 7.90 31.36
CA ASN A 137 -0.30 8.98 31.29
C ASN A 137 -1.60 8.66 32.05
N ASN A 138 -1.96 7.37 32.16
CA ASN A 138 -3.15 6.94 32.91
C ASN A 138 -2.91 6.88 34.43
N ARG A 139 -1.80 7.44 34.93
CA ARG A 139 -1.37 7.36 36.34
C ARG A 139 -1.38 5.93 36.87
N THR A 140 -1.17 4.94 35.99
CA THR A 140 -1.28 3.53 36.37
C THR A 140 -0.18 3.16 37.34
N LEU A 141 0.98 3.81 37.22
CA LEU A 141 2.06 3.72 38.21
C LEU A 141 1.63 4.27 39.57
N SER A 142 1.10 5.51 39.63
CA SER A 142 0.64 6.11 40.89
C SER A 142 -0.51 5.32 41.53
N TRP A 143 -1.41 4.75 40.72
CA TRP A 143 -2.44 3.83 41.20
C TRP A 143 -1.83 2.54 41.76
N LEU A 144 -0.82 1.97 41.10
CA LEU A 144 -0.14 0.77 41.58
C LEU A 144 0.60 1.04 42.89
N GLU A 145 1.30 2.18 42.99
CA GLU A 145 2.01 2.64 44.18
C GLU A 145 1.08 2.91 45.37
N SER A 146 -0.18 3.30 45.12
CA SER A 146 -1.18 3.47 46.18
C SER A 146 -1.70 2.17 46.79
N LYS A 147 -1.32 1.01 46.24
CA LYS A 147 -1.72 -0.32 46.74
C LYS A 147 -0.66 -0.93 47.64
N ASP A 148 -1.10 -1.80 48.54
CA ASP A 148 -0.22 -2.58 49.41
C ASP A 148 0.72 -3.48 48.60
N THR A 149 1.91 -3.72 49.14
CA THR A 149 2.99 -4.50 48.52
C THR A 149 2.55 -5.91 48.13
N GLN A 150 1.64 -6.50 48.92
CA GLN A 150 1.08 -7.83 48.65
C GLN A 150 0.09 -7.81 47.48
N GLU A 151 -0.78 -6.80 47.40
CA GLU A 151 -1.69 -6.63 46.26
C GLU A 151 -0.94 -6.33 44.95
N GLN A 152 0.11 -5.50 45.02
CA GLN A 152 0.98 -5.23 43.88
C GLN A 152 1.58 -6.53 43.34
N HIS A 153 2.12 -7.37 44.23
CA HIS A 153 2.72 -8.64 43.84
C HIS A 153 1.70 -9.59 43.20
N GLU A 154 0.47 -9.67 43.73
CA GLU A 154 -0.59 -10.48 43.16
C GLU A 154 -1.01 -10.00 41.76
N LEU A 155 -1.15 -8.69 41.57
CA LEU A 155 -1.49 -8.10 40.26
C LEU A 155 -0.40 -8.37 39.22
N MET A 156 0.87 -8.22 39.59
CA MET A 156 2.00 -8.54 38.71
C MET A 156 2.05 -10.03 38.37
N LYS A 157 1.72 -10.91 39.33
CA LYS A 157 1.66 -12.37 39.12
C LYS A 157 0.51 -12.76 38.19
N LYS A 158 -0.67 -12.15 38.34
CA LYS A 158 -1.82 -12.33 37.43
C LYS A 158 -1.48 -11.86 36.02
N THR A 159 -0.89 -10.68 35.89
CA THR A 159 -0.50 -10.10 34.59
C THR A 159 0.52 -11.00 33.89
N SER A 160 1.55 -11.46 34.61
CA SER A 160 2.58 -12.36 34.08
C SER A 160 2.02 -13.69 33.58
N LYS A 161 1.05 -14.28 34.30
CA LYS A 161 0.34 -15.48 33.83
C LYS A 161 -0.49 -15.21 32.58
N GLY A 162 -1.16 -14.06 32.51
CA GLY A 162 -1.98 -13.66 31.36
C GLY A 162 -1.18 -13.43 30.08
N VAL A 163 0.06 -12.95 30.18
CA VAL A 163 0.92 -12.68 29.02
C VAL A 163 1.19 -13.93 28.19
N LYS A 164 1.36 -15.10 28.81
CA LYS A 164 1.59 -16.36 28.08
C LYS A 164 0.39 -16.70 27.20
N ASN A 165 -0.81 -16.67 27.77
CA ASN A 165 -2.06 -16.92 27.05
C ASN A 165 -2.30 -15.89 25.94
N LEU A 166 -1.95 -14.62 26.18
CA LEU A 166 -2.07 -13.56 25.19
C LEU A 166 -1.14 -13.79 24.00
N ARG A 167 0.12 -14.18 24.26
CA ARG A 167 1.11 -14.51 23.21
C ARG A 167 0.68 -15.72 22.39
N GLU A 168 0.13 -16.74 23.02
CA GLU A 168 -0.40 -17.92 22.33
C GLU A 168 -1.60 -17.54 21.45
N LYS A 169 -2.57 -16.78 21.97
CA LYS A 169 -3.69 -16.26 21.16
C LYS A 169 -3.22 -15.43 19.97
N TYR A 170 -2.23 -14.56 20.17
CA TYR A 170 -1.65 -13.75 19.10
C TYR A 170 -0.99 -14.61 18.02
N LYS A 171 -0.21 -15.63 18.43
CA LYS A 171 0.43 -16.57 17.50
C LYS A 171 -0.61 -17.37 16.70
N SER A 172 -1.66 -17.86 17.36
CA SER A 172 -2.76 -18.57 16.69
C SER A 172 -3.47 -17.68 15.68
N ARG A 173 -3.76 -16.43 16.05
CA ARG A 173 -4.40 -15.46 15.14
C ARG A 173 -3.52 -15.13 13.93
N LEU A 174 -2.21 -14.99 14.11
CA LEU A 174 -1.28 -14.81 12.99
C LEU A 174 -1.28 -16.02 12.04
N LYS A 175 -1.33 -17.23 12.60
CA LYS A 175 -1.41 -18.46 11.80
C LYS A 175 -2.70 -18.50 10.99
N GLU A 176 -3.83 -18.21 11.62
CA GLU A 176 -5.14 -18.15 10.97
C GLU A 176 -5.19 -17.12 9.85
N ILE A 177 -4.65 -15.91 10.08
CA ILE A 177 -4.57 -14.87 9.05
C ILE A 177 -3.73 -15.35 7.86
N LYS A 178 -2.60 -16.01 8.12
CA LYS A 178 -1.74 -16.56 7.06
C LYS A 178 -2.46 -17.64 6.27
N GLU A 179 -3.09 -18.59 6.95
CA GLU A 179 -3.87 -19.67 6.33
C GLU A 179 -5.03 -19.11 5.49
N ASN A 180 -5.76 -18.11 6.00
CA ASN A 180 -6.84 -17.47 5.27
C ASN A 180 -6.34 -16.73 4.01
N ARG A 181 -5.20 -16.01 4.11
CA ARG A 181 -4.57 -15.37 2.94
C ARG A 181 -4.17 -16.40 1.88
N SER A 182 -3.54 -17.49 2.29
CA SER A 182 -3.17 -18.58 1.38
C SER A 182 -4.40 -19.20 0.71
N ARG A 183 -5.47 -19.43 1.47
CA ARG A 183 -6.73 -19.96 0.94
C ARG A 183 -7.33 -19.04 -0.13
N VAL A 184 -7.44 -17.74 0.15
CA VAL A 184 -7.97 -16.75 -0.80
C VAL A 184 -7.14 -16.72 -2.08
N ILE A 185 -5.81 -16.75 -1.97
CA ILE A 185 -4.92 -16.78 -3.15
C ILE A 185 -5.17 -18.06 -3.97
N ASN A 186 -5.23 -19.22 -3.32
CA ASN A 186 -5.44 -20.50 -3.98
C ASN A 186 -6.82 -20.57 -4.68
N GLU A 187 -7.88 -20.10 -4.02
CA GLU A 187 -9.22 -20.03 -4.62
C GLU A 187 -9.27 -19.08 -5.83
N THR A 188 -8.52 -17.98 -5.78
CA THR A 188 -8.42 -17.04 -6.89
C THR A 188 -7.66 -17.66 -8.07
N LEU A 189 -6.62 -18.43 -7.77
CA LEU A 189 -5.80 -19.12 -8.76
C LEU A 189 -6.58 -20.27 -9.42
N ALA A 190 -7.30 -21.07 -8.64
CA ALA A 190 -8.20 -22.12 -9.13
C ALA A 190 -9.26 -21.55 -10.09
N ARG A 191 -9.95 -20.47 -9.69
CA ARG A 191 -10.93 -19.79 -10.55
C ARG A 191 -10.32 -19.31 -11.88
N ARG A 192 -9.09 -18.79 -11.87
CA ARG A 192 -8.40 -18.39 -13.12
C ARG A 192 -8.10 -19.58 -14.03
N VAL A 193 -7.70 -20.72 -13.45
CA VAL A 193 -7.45 -21.95 -14.20
C VAL A 193 -8.75 -22.46 -14.84
N ASP A 194 -9.85 -22.49 -14.09
CA ASP A 194 -11.14 -22.94 -14.59
C ASP A 194 -11.67 -22.03 -15.72
N LEU A 195 -11.57 -20.71 -15.55
CA LEU A 195 -11.92 -19.75 -16.61
C LEU A 195 -11.08 -19.95 -17.88
N ARG A 196 -9.78 -20.24 -17.72
CA ARG A 196 -8.89 -20.52 -18.86
C ARG A 196 -9.26 -21.82 -19.55
N ARG A 197 -9.58 -22.87 -18.79
CA ARG A 197 -10.03 -24.17 -19.33
C ARG A 197 -11.36 -24.03 -20.08
N GLU A 198 -12.32 -23.29 -19.53
CA GLU A 198 -13.60 -23.07 -20.21
C GLU A 198 -13.44 -22.24 -21.49
N LYS A 199 -12.54 -21.24 -21.48
CA LYS A 199 -12.22 -20.47 -22.69
C LYS A 199 -11.60 -21.35 -23.78
N LEU A 200 -10.67 -22.23 -23.42
CA LEU A 200 -10.07 -23.19 -24.35
C LEU A 200 -11.12 -24.14 -24.91
N ARG A 201 -11.99 -24.70 -24.06
CA ARG A 201 -13.10 -25.56 -24.49
C ARG A 201 -14.02 -24.88 -25.50
N LYS A 202 -14.37 -23.61 -25.27
CA LYS A 202 -15.17 -22.82 -26.22
C LYS A 202 -14.44 -22.58 -27.54
N GLN A 203 -13.14 -22.31 -27.50
CA GLN A 203 -12.33 -22.16 -28.71
C GLN A 203 -12.22 -23.46 -29.51
N GLU A 204 -12.07 -24.60 -28.84
CA GLU A 204 -12.10 -25.92 -29.46
C GLU A 204 -13.45 -26.18 -30.14
N LEU A 205 -14.56 -25.91 -29.45
CA LEU A 205 -15.91 -26.02 -30.02
C LEU A 205 -16.09 -25.15 -31.27
N TYR A 206 -15.69 -23.87 -31.20
CA TYR A 206 -15.74 -22.99 -32.37
C TYR A 206 -14.87 -23.52 -33.52
N THR A 207 -13.69 -24.06 -33.22
CA THR A 207 -12.81 -24.64 -34.24
C THR A 207 -13.43 -25.88 -34.87
N THR A 208 -14.06 -26.76 -34.08
CA THR A 208 -14.77 -27.93 -34.61
C THR A 208 -15.99 -27.55 -35.43
N ASP A 209 -16.73 -26.53 -35.02
CA ASP A 209 -17.89 -26.03 -35.78
C ASP A 209 -17.44 -25.40 -37.10
N ILE A 210 -16.36 -24.62 -37.09
CA ILE A 210 -15.72 -24.07 -38.29
C ILE A 210 -15.23 -25.18 -39.22
N LEU A 211 -14.64 -26.26 -38.69
CA LEU A 211 -14.21 -27.40 -39.51
C LEU A 211 -15.39 -28.17 -40.10
N LYS A 212 -16.49 -28.30 -39.35
CA LYS A 212 -17.69 -29.06 -39.76
C LYS A 212 -18.54 -28.30 -40.77
N HIS A 213 -18.68 -26.99 -40.60
CA HIS A 213 -19.56 -26.15 -41.42
C HIS A 213 -18.79 -25.33 -42.46
N GLY A 214 -17.51 -25.05 -42.25
CA GLY A 214 -16.70 -24.17 -43.10
C GLY A 214 -16.96 -22.69 -42.80
N LEU A 215 -16.00 -21.82 -43.15
CA LEU A 215 -16.18 -20.37 -43.12
C LEU A 215 -16.71 -19.91 -44.48
N TRP A 216 -18.00 -19.56 -44.55
CA TRP A 216 -18.60 -19.03 -45.78
C TRP A 216 -18.38 -17.53 -45.85
N GLN A 217 -17.70 -17.09 -46.91
CA GLN A 217 -17.27 -15.71 -47.10
C GLN A 217 -18.06 -14.99 -48.21
N SER A 218 -18.92 -15.70 -48.94
CA SER A 218 -19.80 -15.14 -49.97
C SER A 218 -21.21 -15.73 -49.91
N GLU A 219 -22.22 -14.97 -50.34
CA GLU A 219 -23.63 -15.41 -50.40
C GLU A 219 -23.80 -16.70 -51.22
N SER A 220 -23.06 -16.81 -52.33
CA SER A 220 -23.05 -18.01 -53.17
C SER A 220 -22.54 -19.28 -52.46
N GLN A 221 -21.67 -19.16 -51.46
CA GLN A 221 -21.19 -20.30 -50.66
C GLN A 221 -22.22 -20.74 -49.62
N ILE A 222 -22.99 -19.79 -49.08
CA ILE A 222 -24.09 -20.05 -48.14
C ILE A 222 -25.20 -20.84 -48.85
N ASP A 223 -25.63 -20.37 -50.02
CA ASP A 223 -26.70 -21.03 -50.80
C ASP A 223 -26.32 -22.47 -51.18
N ASN A 224 -25.07 -22.69 -51.60
CA ASN A 224 -24.58 -24.02 -51.96
C ASN A 224 -24.55 -24.99 -50.75
N MET A 225 -24.18 -24.51 -49.55
CA MET A 225 -24.18 -25.35 -48.35
C MET A 225 -25.59 -25.63 -47.83
N VAL A 226 -26.50 -24.66 -47.87
CA VAL A 226 -27.92 -24.87 -47.53
C VAL A 226 -28.54 -25.92 -48.45
N LEU A 227 -28.27 -25.85 -49.75
CA LEU A 227 -28.69 -26.87 -50.72
C LEU A 227 -28.08 -28.25 -50.44
N SER A 228 -26.86 -28.32 -49.90
CA SER A 228 -26.21 -29.59 -49.55
C SER A 228 -26.85 -30.30 -48.35
N TYR A 229 -27.48 -29.56 -47.43
CA TYR A 229 -28.25 -30.12 -46.31
C TYR A 229 -29.64 -30.59 -46.75
N VAL A 230 -30.27 -29.88 -47.69
CA VAL A 230 -31.59 -30.24 -48.24
C VAL A 230 -31.50 -31.50 -49.13
N LYS A 231 -30.39 -31.72 -49.84
CA LYS A 231 -30.17 -32.92 -50.68
C LYS A 231 -29.79 -34.19 -49.92
N LYS A 232 -29.52 -34.12 -48.61
CA LYS A 232 -29.11 -35.27 -47.78
C LYS A 232 -30.27 -35.88 -46.96
N LEU A 233 -31.48 -35.35 -47.11
CA LEU A 233 -32.76 -35.95 -46.68
C LEU A 233 -33.39 -36.69 -47.86
#